data_AF-A0A966UPP0-F1
#
_entry.id   AF-A0A966UPP0-F1
#
_cell.length_a   1.000
_cell.length_b   1.000
_cell.length_c   1.000
_cell.angle_alpha   90.00
_cell.angle_beta   90.00
_cell.angle_gamma   90.00
#
_symmetry.space_group_name_H-M   'P 1'
#
loop_
_entity.id
_entity.type
_entity.pdbx_description
1 polymer ?
#
loop_
_entity_poly.entity_id
_entity_poly.type
_entity_poly.pdbx_seq_one_letter_code
_entity_poly.pdbx_strand_id
1 'polypeptide(L)'
;MGAILETLDTNINFWTANPNFLSVTKFKDYHSKDKSKGKTDSSQIMWAIALCLDMKEGNTWINVPEVEKKRMIAEDFIGDKKFNWEIKEIKELYTEYYERCLTVAEKMLRNFNLKLVDRQQLIDKTKYDMETADQLDKMILNTGKIYSQYEEIMNMFKQEQANGKTRGGIKESAGELGLI
;
A
#
# COMPACT_ATOMS: atom_id res chain seq x y z
N MET A 1 11.24 -6.76 -9.17
CA MET A 1 11.67 -5.40 -8.80
C MET A 1 11.11 -5.17 -7.41
N GLY A 2 11.93 -4.87 -6.40
CA GLY A 2 11.42 -4.63 -5.04
C GLY A 2 10.68 -3.28 -4.95
N ALA A 3 9.84 -3.11 -3.94
CA ALA A 3 9.15 -1.85 -3.72
C ALA A 3 10.14 -0.69 -3.49
N ILE A 4 9.91 0.45 -4.14
CA ILE A 4 10.90 1.53 -4.34
C ILE A 4 11.31 2.24 -3.03
N LEU A 5 10.45 2.31 -2.01
CA LEU A 5 10.77 2.99 -0.75
C LEU A 5 11.62 2.12 0.16
N GLU A 6 12.78 2.54 0.66
CA GLU A 6 13.54 1.67 1.57
C GLU A 6 12.99 1.67 3.00
N THR A 7 12.46 2.80 3.46
CA THR A 7 11.87 2.98 4.79
C THR A 7 10.67 3.92 4.74
N LEU A 8 9.75 3.77 5.71
CA LEU A 8 8.60 4.66 5.91
C LEU A 8 8.86 5.63 7.08
N ASP A 9 9.89 6.46 6.96
CA ASP A 9 10.17 7.51 7.94
C ASP A 9 9.45 8.81 7.55
N THR A 10 8.34 9.10 8.22
CA THR A 10 7.53 10.29 7.95
C THR A 10 8.10 11.58 8.54
N ASN A 11 9.18 11.51 9.34
CA ASN A 11 9.83 12.69 9.92
C ASN A 11 10.79 13.38 8.95
N ILE A 12 11.20 12.68 7.88
CA ILE A 12 12.06 13.21 6.84
C ILE A 12 11.25 13.64 5.62
N ASN A 13 11.77 14.59 4.84
CA ASN A 13 11.11 15.01 3.62
C ASN A 13 11.13 13.86 2.59
N PHE A 14 9.96 13.50 2.04
CA PHE A 14 9.78 12.40 1.10
C PHE A 14 10.70 12.52 -0.11
N TRP A 15 10.85 13.74 -0.65
CA TRP A 15 11.65 13.99 -1.85
C TRP A 15 13.15 13.90 -1.57
N THR A 16 13.58 14.25 -0.36
CA THR A 16 14.97 14.07 0.10
C THR A 16 15.28 12.60 0.33
N ALA A 17 14.34 11.86 0.93
CA ALA A 17 14.49 10.43 1.18
C ALA A 17 14.44 9.59 -0.11
N ASN A 18 13.61 10.02 -1.07
CA ASN A 18 13.31 9.25 -2.29
C ASN A 18 13.51 10.09 -3.56
N PRO A 19 14.74 10.61 -3.81
CA PRO A 19 14.99 11.53 -4.92
C PRO A 19 14.69 10.91 -6.30
N ASN A 20 14.76 9.58 -6.41
CA ASN A 20 14.45 8.84 -7.63
C ASN A 20 13.01 9.07 -8.13
N PHE A 21 12.05 9.43 -7.26
CA PHE A 21 10.68 9.75 -7.68
C PHE A 21 10.63 10.95 -8.62
N LEU A 22 11.58 11.89 -8.52
CA LEU A 22 11.64 13.08 -9.38
C LEU A 22 12.06 12.77 -10.83
N SER A 23 12.44 11.51 -11.12
CA SER A 23 12.65 11.04 -12.50
C SER A 23 11.33 10.82 -13.26
N VAL A 24 10.21 10.70 -12.55
CA VAL A 24 8.87 10.52 -13.13
C VAL A 24 8.19 11.88 -13.25
N THR A 25 7.77 12.25 -14.46
CA THR A 25 7.19 13.57 -14.76
C THR A 25 6.06 13.96 -13.82
N LYS A 26 5.14 13.03 -13.52
CA LYS A 26 3.99 13.30 -12.64
C LYS A 26 4.44 13.76 -11.23
N PHE A 27 5.38 13.05 -10.62
CA PHE A 27 5.91 13.39 -9.30
C PHE A 27 6.76 14.66 -9.33
N LYS A 28 7.58 14.82 -10.37
CA LYS A 28 8.37 16.04 -10.59
C LYS A 28 7.50 17.29 -10.70
N ASP A 29 6.40 17.21 -11.45
CA ASP A 29 5.46 18.31 -11.64
C ASP A 29 4.77 18.66 -10.33
N TYR A 30 4.32 17.65 -9.58
CA TYR A 30 3.68 17.85 -8.27
C TYR A 30 4.63 18.52 -7.26
N HIS A 31 5.87 18.03 -7.14
CA HIS A 31 6.92 18.66 -6.35
C HIS A 31 7.21 20.11 -6.77
N SER A 32 7.19 20.40 -8.06
CA SER A 32 7.51 21.74 -8.59
C SER A 32 6.40 22.76 -8.32
N LYS A 33 5.14 22.31 -8.29
CA LYS A 33 3.97 23.15 -7.98
C LYS A 33 3.93 23.59 -6.52
N ASP A 34 4.36 22.74 -5.61
CA ASP A 34 4.39 23.03 -4.17
C ASP A 34 5.27 24.25 -3.86
N LYS A 35 4.71 25.25 -3.16
CA LYS A 35 5.40 26.50 -2.78
C LYS A 35 5.73 26.58 -1.29
N SER A 36 5.36 25.56 -0.51
CA SER A 36 5.71 25.46 0.90
C SER A 36 7.24 25.42 1.10
N LYS A 37 7.69 25.87 2.27
CA LYS A 37 9.12 25.90 2.60
C LYS A 37 9.68 24.48 2.60
N GLY A 38 10.62 24.19 1.72
CA GLY A 38 11.20 22.85 1.62
C GLY A 38 10.25 21.79 1.05
N LYS A 39 9.17 22.20 0.37
CA LYS A 39 8.21 21.28 -0.27
C LYS A 39 7.52 20.33 0.72
N THR A 40 7.24 20.83 1.91
CA THR A 40 6.66 20.06 3.03
C THR A 40 5.28 19.53 2.71
N ASP A 41 4.45 20.31 2.00
CA ASP A 41 3.06 19.93 1.75
C ASP A 41 2.99 18.74 0.79
N SER A 42 3.68 18.82 -0.35
CA SER A 42 3.77 17.71 -1.31
C SER A 42 4.48 16.49 -0.73
N SER A 43 5.50 16.71 0.13
CA SER A 43 6.16 15.64 0.86
C SER A 43 5.20 14.90 1.80
N GLN A 44 4.40 15.63 2.58
CA GLN A 44 3.41 15.04 3.48
C GLN A 44 2.38 14.22 2.71
N ILE A 45 1.88 14.73 1.58
CA ILE A 45 0.95 13.99 0.73
C ILE A 45 1.57 12.71 0.16
N MET A 46 2.83 12.75 -0.29
CA MET A 46 3.49 11.53 -0.78
C MET A 46 3.69 10.49 0.32
N TRP A 47 4.03 10.90 1.54
CA TRP A 47 4.05 9.99 2.69
C TRP A 47 2.66 9.44 3.01
N ALA A 48 1.62 10.26 2.94
CA ALA A 48 0.24 9.82 3.16
C ALA A 48 -0.20 8.76 2.14
N ILE A 49 0.20 8.92 0.87
CA ILE A 49 -0.02 7.93 -0.19
C ILE A 49 0.78 6.65 0.09
N ALA A 50 2.05 6.77 0.49
CA ALA A 50 2.89 5.62 0.84
C ALA A 50 2.30 4.82 2.02
N LEU A 51 1.86 5.49 3.10
CA LEU A 51 1.19 4.86 4.23
C LEU A 51 -0.10 4.13 3.82
N CYS A 52 -0.83 4.65 2.84
CA CYS A 52 -2.04 4.00 2.31
C CYS A 52 -1.74 2.69 1.56
N LEU A 53 -0.70 2.72 0.73
CA LEU A 53 -0.46 1.75 -0.35
C LEU A 53 0.65 0.75 -0.05
N ASP A 54 1.73 1.18 0.59
CA ASP A 54 2.93 0.37 0.75
C ASP A 54 2.69 -0.81 1.70
N MET A 55 3.16 -1.99 1.31
CA MET A 55 2.97 -3.24 2.05
C MET A 55 4.23 -3.70 2.79
N LYS A 56 5.21 -2.82 2.97
CA LYS A 56 6.44 -3.09 3.70
C LYS A 56 6.24 -3.38 5.19
N GLU A 57 7.11 -4.25 5.68
CA GLU A 57 7.32 -4.48 7.10
C GLU A 57 7.65 -3.14 7.80
N GLY A 58 6.83 -2.76 8.79
CA GLY A 58 6.90 -1.45 9.46
C GLY A 58 5.74 -0.51 9.15
N ASN A 59 4.97 -0.75 8.07
CA ASN A 59 3.71 -0.03 7.87
C ASN A 59 2.64 -0.58 8.82
N THR A 60 2.37 0.13 9.91
CA THR A 60 1.34 -0.23 10.91
C THR A 60 -0.08 -0.25 10.33
N TRP A 61 -0.28 0.38 9.18
CA TRP A 61 -1.59 0.55 8.56
C TRP A 61 -1.97 -0.58 7.61
N ILE A 62 -1.12 -1.58 7.36
CA ILE A 62 -1.36 -2.61 6.31
C ILE A 62 -2.71 -3.29 6.46
N ASN A 63 -3.08 -3.67 7.69
CA ASN A 63 -4.29 -4.44 7.98
C ASN A 63 -5.55 -3.58 8.18
N VAL A 64 -5.43 -2.25 8.12
CA VAL A 64 -6.58 -1.35 8.27
C VAL A 64 -7.36 -1.28 6.94
N PRO A 65 -8.70 -1.46 6.95
CA PRO A 65 -9.53 -1.31 5.74
C PRO A 65 -9.28 0.03 5.04
N GLU A 66 -9.26 0.07 3.71
CA GLU A 66 -8.81 1.25 2.95
C GLU A 66 -9.59 2.53 3.28
N VAL A 67 -10.90 2.43 3.44
CA VAL A 67 -11.75 3.59 3.78
C VAL A 67 -11.34 4.18 5.13
N GLU A 68 -11.16 3.32 6.13
CA GLU A 68 -10.78 3.74 7.48
C GLU A 68 -9.33 4.24 7.52
N LYS A 69 -8.44 3.57 6.78
CA LYS A 69 -7.05 3.95 6.62
C LYS A 69 -6.91 5.37 6.06
N LYS A 70 -7.61 5.66 4.96
CA LYS A 70 -7.64 7.00 4.35
C LYS A 70 -8.21 8.06 5.29
N ARG A 71 -9.24 7.71 6.07
CA ARG A 71 -9.84 8.59 7.08
C ARG A 71 -8.85 8.93 8.20
N MET A 72 -8.22 7.92 8.79
CA MET A 72 -7.24 8.08 9.86
C MET A 72 -5.99 8.83 9.38
N ILE A 73 -5.47 8.52 8.19
CA ILE A 73 -4.33 9.27 7.64
C ILE A 73 -4.68 10.74 7.38
N ALA A 74 -5.89 11.04 6.90
CA ALA A 74 -6.35 12.42 6.74
C ALA A 74 -6.43 13.17 8.08
N GLU A 75 -7.02 12.53 9.10
CA GLU A 75 -7.23 13.14 10.42
C GLU A 75 -5.94 13.24 11.24
N ASP A 76 -5.22 12.13 11.39
CA ASP A 76 -4.14 11.98 12.37
C ASP A 76 -2.76 12.32 11.80
N PHE A 77 -2.55 12.14 10.49
CA PHE A 77 -1.25 12.38 9.84
C PHE A 77 -1.21 13.66 9.02
N ILE A 78 -2.20 13.90 8.16
CA ILE A 78 -2.31 15.15 7.40
C ILE A 78 -2.77 16.28 8.33
N GLY A 79 -3.66 15.99 9.28
CA GLY A 79 -4.24 17.00 10.17
C GLY A 79 -5.45 17.72 9.55
N ASP A 80 -6.05 17.17 8.49
CA ASP A 80 -7.21 17.75 7.81
C ASP A 80 -8.34 16.70 7.64
N LYS A 81 -9.35 16.79 8.51
CA LYS A 81 -10.55 15.93 8.45
C LYS A 81 -11.39 16.11 7.19
N LYS A 82 -11.21 17.22 6.46
CA LYS A 82 -11.90 17.53 5.21
C LYS A 82 -11.04 17.21 3.98
N PHE A 83 -9.86 16.62 4.19
CA PHE A 83 -8.97 16.23 3.10
C PHE A 83 -9.72 15.30 2.13
N ASN A 84 -9.70 15.68 0.85
CA ASN A 84 -10.45 14.97 -0.16
C ASN A 84 -9.51 14.15 -1.06
N TRP A 85 -9.46 12.85 -0.80
CA TRP A 85 -8.73 11.87 -1.61
C TRP A 85 -9.20 11.79 -3.07
N GLU A 86 -10.40 12.30 -3.38
CA GLU A 86 -10.97 12.26 -4.72
C GLU A 86 -10.55 13.45 -5.61
N ILE A 87 -9.74 14.37 -5.08
CA ILE A 87 -9.14 15.43 -5.90
C ILE A 87 -8.32 14.77 -7.01
N LYS A 88 -8.54 15.19 -8.26
CA LYS A 88 -7.94 14.60 -9.46
C LYS A 88 -6.42 14.42 -9.34
N GLU A 89 -5.70 15.43 -8.88
CA GLU A 89 -4.24 15.37 -8.73
C GLU A 89 -3.81 14.31 -7.70
N ILE A 90 -4.52 14.19 -6.58
CA ILE A 90 -4.25 13.18 -5.54
C ILE A 90 -4.54 11.78 -6.07
N LYS A 91 -5.65 11.58 -6.79
CA LYS A 91 -5.97 10.29 -7.42
C LYS A 91 -4.92 9.88 -8.44
N GLU A 92 -4.45 10.82 -9.26
CA GLU A 92 -3.41 10.56 -10.25
C GLU A 92 -2.08 10.18 -9.59
N LEU A 93 -1.69 10.85 -8.50
CA LEU A 93 -0.50 10.48 -7.72
C LEU A 93 -0.64 9.12 -7.07
N TYR A 94 -1.81 8.82 -6.50
CA TYR A 94 -2.12 7.54 -5.89
C TYR A 94 -2.00 6.40 -6.90
N THR A 95 -2.57 6.57 -8.09
CA THR A 95 -2.46 5.60 -9.19
C THR A 95 -1.02 5.47 -9.67
N GLU A 96 -0.29 6.58 -9.86
CA GLU A 96 1.11 6.53 -10.32
C GLU A 96 2.00 5.80 -9.30
N TYR A 97 1.77 6.05 -8.01
CA TYR A 97 2.45 5.36 -6.91
C TYR A 97 2.13 3.87 -6.94
N TYR A 98 0.84 3.53 -6.96
CA TYR A 98 0.38 2.14 -7.04
C TYR A 98 1.02 1.40 -8.21
N GLU A 99 1.05 2.01 -9.41
CA GLU A 99 1.54 1.34 -10.59
C GLU A 99 3.05 1.12 -10.60
N ARG A 100 3.82 2.04 -10.04
CA ARG A 100 5.29 2.01 -10.11
C ARG A 100 5.95 1.42 -8.88
N CYS A 101 5.35 1.61 -7.70
CA CYS A 101 6.01 1.33 -6.44
C CYS A 101 5.63 -0.04 -5.89
N LEU A 102 4.44 -0.54 -6.20
CA LEU A 102 4.01 -1.86 -5.74
C LEU A 102 4.44 -2.95 -6.73
N THR A 103 4.90 -4.07 -6.18
CA THR A 103 5.18 -5.28 -6.94
C THR A 103 3.89 -5.95 -7.41
N VAL A 104 4.02 -6.95 -8.28
CA VAL A 104 2.85 -7.72 -8.75
C VAL A 104 2.16 -8.43 -7.58
N ALA A 105 2.91 -9.09 -6.69
CA ALA A 105 2.30 -9.76 -5.56
C ALA A 105 1.66 -8.78 -4.56
N GLU A 106 2.24 -7.61 -4.34
CA GLU A 106 1.65 -6.54 -3.52
C GLU A 106 0.32 -6.06 -4.10
N LYS A 107 0.29 -5.76 -5.42
CA LYS A 107 -0.93 -5.39 -6.13
C LYS A 107 -2.00 -6.48 -6.04
N MET A 108 -1.62 -7.74 -6.26
CA MET A 108 -2.54 -8.88 -6.17
C MET A 108 -3.12 -9.01 -4.77
N LEU A 109 -2.27 -9.03 -3.74
CA LEU A 109 -2.68 -9.17 -2.35
C LEU A 109 -3.60 -8.03 -1.92
N ARG A 110 -3.23 -6.79 -2.26
CA ARG A 110 -4.05 -5.62 -1.99
C ARG A 110 -5.44 -5.74 -2.62
N ASN A 111 -5.50 -6.00 -3.92
CA ASN A 111 -6.77 -6.08 -4.64
C ASN A 111 -7.65 -7.22 -4.11
N PHE A 112 -7.02 -8.35 -3.76
CA PHE A 112 -7.71 -9.48 -3.15
C PHE A 112 -8.31 -9.10 -1.79
N ASN A 113 -7.54 -8.44 -0.92
CA ASN A 113 -8.03 -7.96 0.37
C ASN A 113 -9.21 -6.99 0.24
N LEU A 114 -9.14 -6.05 -0.71
CA LEU A 114 -10.25 -5.13 -0.98
C LEU A 114 -11.51 -5.90 -1.39
N LYS A 115 -11.37 -6.92 -2.25
CA LYS A 115 -12.50 -7.75 -2.67
C LYS A 115 -13.04 -8.66 -1.57
N LEU A 116 -12.20 -9.11 -0.63
CA LEU A 116 -12.67 -9.82 0.56
C LEU A 116 -13.54 -8.92 1.44
N VAL A 117 -13.14 -7.66 1.63
CA VAL A 117 -13.95 -6.66 2.37
C VAL A 117 -15.26 -6.40 1.64
N ASP A 118 -15.24 -6.12 0.33
CA ASP A 118 -16.45 -5.92 -0.48
C ASP A 118 -17.40 -7.12 -0.35
N ARG A 119 -16.85 -8.33 -0.46
CA ARG A 119 -17.61 -9.58 -0.35
C ARG A 119 -18.22 -9.75 1.03
N GLN A 120 -17.46 -9.50 2.10
CA GLN A 120 -17.97 -9.61 3.46
C GLN A 120 -19.12 -8.63 3.69
N GLN A 121 -18.95 -7.37 3.26
CA GLN A 121 -20.02 -6.37 3.34
C GLN A 121 -21.27 -6.75 2.55
N LEU A 122 -21.11 -7.39 1.38
CA LEU A 122 -22.23 -7.89 0.61
C LEU A 122 -22.97 -8.98 1.39
N ILE A 123 -22.25 -9.98 1.89
CA ILE A 123 -22.85 -11.07 2.69
C ILE A 123 -23.56 -10.51 3.93
N ASP A 124 -22.93 -9.60 4.66
CA ASP A 124 -23.49 -9.04 5.90
C ASP A 124 -24.76 -8.20 5.66
N LYS A 125 -24.84 -7.51 4.51
CA LYS A 125 -25.96 -6.61 4.18
C LYS A 125 -27.10 -7.30 3.44
N THR A 126 -26.83 -8.43 2.78
CA THR A 126 -27.87 -9.17 2.07
C THR A 126 -28.74 -9.93 3.07
N LYS A 127 -30.03 -9.62 3.07
CA LYS A 127 -31.04 -10.33 3.87
C LYS A 127 -31.04 -11.81 3.46
N TYR A 128 -31.19 -12.71 4.43
CA TYR A 128 -31.33 -14.14 4.20
C TYR A 128 -32.82 -14.51 4.08
N ASP A 129 -33.30 -14.80 2.88
CA ASP A 129 -34.66 -15.24 2.58
C ASP A 129 -34.73 -16.14 1.33
N MET A 130 -35.94 -16.53 0.93
CA MET A 130 -36.15 -17.49 -0.16
C MET A 130 -35.59 -17.03 -1.52
N GLU A 131 -35.30 -15.74 -1.72
CA GLU A 131 -34.74 -15.21 -2.97
C GLU A 131 -33.20 -15.23 -2.98
N THR A 132 -32.58 -15.27 -1.80
CA THR A 132 -31.17 -14.95 -1.56
C THR A 132 -30.39 -16.06 -0.85
N ALA A 133 -31.07 -16.96 -0.15
CA ALA A 133 -30.48 -18.03 0.66
C ALA A 133 -29.53 -18.90 -0.15
N ASP A 134 -29.95 -19.35 -1.34
CA ASP A 134 -29.14 -20.19 -2.22
C ASP A 134 -27.82 -19.52 -2.64
N GLN A 135 -27.84 -18.21 -2.93
CA GLN A 135 -26.63 -17.48 -3.30
C GLN A 135 -25.72 -17.28 -2.08
N LEU A 136 -26.28 -16.95 -0.92
CA LEU A 136 -25.52 -16.77 0.32
C LEU A 136 -24.84 -18.07 0.76
N ASP A 137 -25.55 -19.20 0.73
CA ASP A 137 -24.98 -20.51 1.04
C ASP A 137 -23.86 -20.88 0.07
N LYS A 138 -24.06 -20.66 -1.24
CA LYS A 138 -22.99 -20.85 -2.24
C LYS A 138 -21.79 -19.96 -1.98
N MET A 139 -22.00 -18.70 -1.58
CA MET A 139 -20.90 -17.82 -1.21
C MET A 139 -20.15 -18.40 -0.01
N ILE A 140 -20.84 -18.76 1.06
CA ILE A 140 -20.25 -19.33 2.29
C ILE A 140 -19.47 -20.61 1.97
N LEU A 141 -20.03 -21.55 1.20
CA LEU A 141 -19.36 -22.79 0.80
C LEU A 141 -18.08 -22.53 -0.02
N ASN A 142 -18.09 -21.51 -0.89
CA ASN A 142 -16.92 -21.14 -1.67
C ASN A 142 -15.83 -20.43 -0.86
N THR A 143 -16.08 -20.06 0.40
CA THR A 143 -15.11 -19.39 1.27
C THR A 143 -13.80 -20.16 1.38
N GLY A 144 -13.84 -21.49 1.52
CA GLY A 144 -12.63 -22.30 1.61
C GLY A 144 -11.69 -22.13 0.40
N LYS A 145 -12.25 -22.15 -0.82
CA LYS A 145 -11.47 -21.96 -2.06
C LYS A 145 -10.86 -20.56 -2.14
N ILE A 146 -11.60 -19.54 -1.72
CA ILE A 146 -11.14 -18.15 -1.69
C ILE A 146 -9.95 -18.01 -0.73
N TYR A 147 -10.01 -18.65 0.45
CA TYR A 147 -8.89 -18.63 1.39
C TYR A 147 -7.68 -19.43 0.90
N SER A 148 -7.85 -20.53 0.17
CA SER A 148 -6.72 -21.20 -0.49
C SER A 148 -6.02 -20.27 -1.50
N GLN A 149 -6.79 -19.52 -2.30
CA GLN A 149 -6.21 -18.54 -3.22
C GLN A 149 -5.51 -17.38 -2.47
N TYR A 150 -6.05 -16.96 -1.33
CA TYR A 150 -5.39 -15.97 -0.47
C TYR A 150 -4.03 -16.48 0.03
N GLU A 151 -3.95 -17.73 0.49
CA GLU A 151 -2.70 -18.34 0.94
C GLU A 151 -1.65 -18.41 -0.17
N GLU A 152 -2.05 -18.74 -1.40
CA GLU A 152 -1.17 -18.72 -2.57
C GLU A 152 -0.59 -17.33 -2.84
N ILE A 153 -1.44 -16.30 -2.85
CA ILE A 153 -1.01 -14.89 -3.05
C ILE A 153 -0.10 -14.44 -1.92
N MET A 154 -0.42 -14.80 -0.66
CA MET A 154 0.43 -14.50 0.49
C MET A 154 1.79 -15.17 0.40
N ASN A 155 1.86 -16.39 -0.10
CA ASN A 155 3.13 -17.08 -0.33
C ASN A 155 3.96 -16.40 -1.41
N MET A 156 3.34 -15.97 -2.52
CA MET A 156 4.01 -15.17 -3.55
C MET A 156 4.57 -13.87 -2.97
N PHE A 157 3.76 -13.14 -2.18
CA PHE A 157 4.19 -11.90 -1.54
C PHE A 157 5.38 -12.11 -0.59
N LYS A 158 5.32 -13.15 0.27
CA LYS A 158 6.42 -13.50 1.17
C LYS A 158 7.71 -13.86 0.41
N GLN A 159 7.59 -14.60 -0.70
CA GLN A 159 8.74 -14.94 -1.54
C GLN A 159 9.34 -13.70 -2.20
N GLU A 160 8.54 -12.78 -2.70
CA GLU A 160 9.04 -11.51 -3.25
C GLU A 160 9.77 -10.66 -2.21
N GLN A 161 9.22 -10.57 -0.98
CA GLN A 161 9.88 -9.86 0.11
C GLN A 161 11.21 -10.51 0.51
N ALA A 162 11.24 -11.85 0.62
CA ALA A 162 12.46 -12.58 0.93
C ALA A 162 13.53 -12.41 -0.16
N ASN A 163 13.14 -12.51 -1.44
CA ASN A 163 14.06 -12.33 -2.58
C ASN A 163 14.53 -10.88 -2.74
N GLY A 164 13.70 -9.91 -2.39
CA GLY A 164 14.06 -8.49 -2.32
C GLY A 164 15.13 -8.22 -1.25
N LYS A 165 14.98 -8.80 -0.05
CA LYS A 165 15.98 -8.72 1.03
C LYS A 165 17.32 -9.33 0.63
N THR A 166 17.32 -10.45 -0.10
CA THR A 166 18.56 -11.12 -0.56
C THR A 166 19.33 -10.32 -1.62
N ARG A 167 18.68 -9.42 -2.37
CA ARG A 167 19.36 -8.53 -3.34
C ARG A 167 19.89 -7.22 -2.72
N GLY A 168 19.28 -6.74 -1.64
CA GLY A 168 19.73 -5.54 -0.92
C GLY A 168 20.70 -5.83 0.23
N GLY A 169 20.71 -7.06 0.75
CA GLY A 169 21.68 -7.54 1.74
C GLY A 169 22.85 -8.22 1.05
N ILE A 170 23.83 -7.43 0.59
CA ILE A 170 25.20 -7.95 0.55
C ILE A 170 25.49 -8.39 1.98
N LYS A 171 25.60 -9.71 2.18
CA LYS A 171 26.21 -10.31 3.36
C LYS A 171 27.39 -9.43 3.78
N GLU A 172 27.41 -8.96 5.02
CA GLU A 172 28.65 -8.58 5.69
C GLU A 172 29.69 -9.65 5.31
N SER A 173 30.70 -9.23 4.56
CA SER A 173 31.76 -10.12 4.11
C SER A 173 32.44 -10.66 5.36
N ALA A 174 32.84 -11.93 5.34
CA ALA A 174 33.59 -12.58 6.42
C ALA A 174 34.87 -11.82 6.84
N GLY A 175 35.30 -10.80 6.07
CA GLY A 175 36.34 -9.85 6.44
C GLY A 175 35.99 -8.90 7.60
N GLU A 176 34.71 -8.60 7.87
CA GLU A 176 34.30 -7.76 9.01
C GLU A 176 34.12 -8.55 10.32
N LEU A 177 34.15 -9.89 10.25
CA LEU A 177 34.13 -10.79 11.41
C LEU A 177 35.53 -11.18 11.92
N GLY A 178 36.61 -10.58 11.37
CA GLY A 178 37.97 -10.84 11.82
C GLY A 178 38.45 -12.28 11.62
N LEU A 179 37.93 -12.96 10.60
CA LEU A 179 38.25 -14.36 10.30
C LEU A 179 39.16 -14.55 9.08
N ILE A 180 40.03 -13.58 8.73
CA ILE A 180 41.34 -13.80 8.08
C ILE A 180 42.26 -12.62 8.42
#